data_AF-A0A285E5P3-F1
#
_entry.id   AF-A0A285E5P3-F1
#
_cell.length_a   1.000
_cell.length_b   1.000
_cell.length_c   1.000
_cell.angle_alpha   90.00
_cell.angle_beta   90.00
_cell.angle_gamma   90.00
#
_symmetry.space_group_name_H-M   'P 1'
#
loop_
_entity.id
_entity.type
_entity.pdbx_description
1 polymer ?
#
loop_
_entity_poly.entity_id
_entity_poly.type
_entity_poly.pdbx_seq_one_letter_code
_entity_poly.pdbx_strand_id
1 'polypeptide(L)'
;MTDVHAAGRRTADELVRLLTDDDTPAAEQLLAGIPTIRELVFVGAGLTSVARTEGRRLPPAQRAQASTRQLRLGALRDANRDDVEGLRGWLLRAAEEIVLIRSQQAAADRFAG
;
A
#
# COMPACT_ATOMS: atom_id res chain seq x y z
N MET A 1 23.99 -10.83 4.25
CA MET A 1 22.92 -10.07 4.93
C MET A 1 22.00 -9.52 3.85
N THR A 2 20.81 -10.10 3.67
CA THR A 2 19.85 -9.67 2.64
C THR A 2 19.45 -8.21 2.85
N ASP A 3 19.41 -7.41 1.78
CA ASP A 3 18.94 -6.03 1.86
C ASP A 3 17.44 -6.00 2.23
N VAL A 4 17.18 -5.64 3.49
CA VAL A 4 15.83 -5.56 4.09
C VAL A 4 14.96 -4.50 3.40
N HIS A 5 15.55 -3.45 2.81
CA HIS A 5 14.79 -2.47 2.04
C HIS A 5 14.32 -3.04 0.72
N ALA A 6 15.21 -3.75 0.01
CA ALA A 6 14.84 -4.42 -1.22
C ALA A 6 13.82 -5.54 -0.99
N ALA A 7 13.93 -6.28 0.12
CA ALA A 7 12.93 -7.26 0.51
C ALA A 7 11.56 -6.60 0.76
N GLY A 8 11.51 -5.54 1.58
CA GLY A 8 10.26 -4.82 1.86
C GLY A 8 9.60 -4.25 0.60
N ARG A 9 10.39 -3.70 -0.34
CA ARG A 9 9.87 -3.25 -1.65
C ARG A 9 9.26 -4.38 -2.47
N ARG A 10 9.96 -5.52 -2.58
CA ARG A 10 9.43 -6.68 -3.32
C ARG A 10 8.14 -7.20 -2.71
N THR A 11 8.05 -7.28 -1.38
CA THR A 11 6.81 -7.68 -0.70
C THR A 11 5.70 -6.66 -0.94
N ALA A 12 6.01 -5.36 -0.94
CA ALA A 12 5.01 -4.32 -1.25
C ALA A 12 4.46 -4.45 -2.68
N ASP A 13 5.35 -4.68 -3.65
CA ASP A 13 4.96 -4.89 -5.05
C ASP A 13 4.09 -6.15 -5.20
N GLU A 14 4.48 -7.23 -4.54
CA GLU A 14 3.73 -8.50 -4.55
C GLU A 14 2.36 -8.35 -3.88
N LEU A 15 2.27 -7.66 -2.74
CA LEU A 15 1.01 -7.40 -2.06
C LEU A 15 0.03 -6.63 -2.96
N VAL A 16 0.51 -5.59 -3.64
CA VAL A 16 -0.32 -4.83 -4.60
C VAL A 16 -0.73 -5.70 -5.78
N ARG A 17 0.16 -6.58 -6.27
CA ARG A 17 -0.16 -7.52 -7.35
C ARG A 17 -1.30 -8.46 -6.97
N LEU A 18 -1.19 -9.13 -5.81
CA LEU A 18 -2.22 -10.04 -5.30
C LEU A 18 -3.59 -9.35 -5.17
N LEU A 19 -3.62 -8.13 -4.63
CA LEU A 19 -4.88 -7.38 -4.52
C LEU A 19 -5.40 -6.84 -5.86
N THR A 20 -4.52 -6.62 -6.84
CA THR A 20 -4.96 -6.29 -8.21
C THR A 20 -5.60 -7.50 -8.89
N ASP A 21 -5.16 -8.70 -8.54
CA ASP A 21 -5.68 -9.99 -9.01
C ASP A 21 -6.90 -10.46 -8.18
N ASP A 22 -7.46 -9.61 -7.30
CA ASP A 22 -8.55 -9.92 -6.36
C ASP A 22 -8.26 -11.10 -5.39
N ASP A 23 -6.98 -11.41 -5.14
CA ASP A 23 -6.54 -12.51 -4.26
C ASP A 23 -6.20 -12.01 -2.84
N THR A 24 -7.22 -11.52 -2.14
CA THR A 24 -7.11 -11.11 -0.73
C THR A 24 -6.59 -12.25 0.17
N PRO A 25 -7.04 -13.52 0.03
CA PRO A 25 -6.52 -14.61 0.86
C PRO A 25 -5.00 -14.83 0.71
N ALA A 26 -4.45 -14.72 -0.49
CA ALA A 26 -3.00 -14.81 -0.69
C ALA A 26 -2.27 -13.59 -0.11
N ALA A 27 -2.85 -12.39 -0.23
CA ALA A 27 -2.30 -11.17 0.37
C ALA A 27 -2.20 -11.28 1.90
N GLU A 28 -3.25 -11.80 2.55
CA GLU A 28 -3.26 -12.07 3.99
C GLU A 28 -2.21 -13.11 4.38
N GLN A 29 -2.09 -14.21 3.62
CA GLN A 29 -1.07 -15.25 3.85
C GLN A 29 0.35 -14.71 3.71
N LEU A 30 0.60 -13.86 2.70
CA LEU A 30 1.88 -13.18 2.51
C LEU A 30 2.26 -12.35 3.75
N LEU A 31 1.30 -11.57 4.27
CA LEU A 31 1.51 -10.72 5.45
C LEU A 31 1.67 -11.54 6.75
N ALA A 32 0.91 -12.64 6.90
CA ALA A 32 1.03 -13.56 8.03
C ALA A 32 2.42 -14.20 8.11
N GLY A 33 3.09 -14.38 6.97
CA GLY A 33 4.46 -14.90 6.89
C GLY A 33 5.55 -13.94 7.38
N ILE A 34 5.22 -12.70 7.74
CA ILE A 34 6.19 -11.69 8.21
C ILE A 34 6.10 -11.57 9.74
N PRO A 35 7.10 -12.03 10.49
CA PRO A 35 6.99 -12.15 11.95
C PRO A 35 7.37 -10.87 12.70
N THR A 36 8.09 -9.92 12.08
CA THR A 36 8.62 -8.75 12.80
C THR A 36 8.04 -7.43 12.35
N ILE A 37 7.79 -6.54 13.31
CA ILE A 37 7.42 -5.14 13.08
C ILE A 37 8.41 -4.45 12.13
N ARG A 38 9.71 -4.71 12.31
CA ARG A 38 10.76 -4.11 11.46
C ARG A 38 10.56 -4.43 9.98
N GLU A 39 10.26 -5.68 9.66
CA GLU A 39 10.01 -6.10 8.28
C GLU A 39 8.72 -5.47 7.74
N LEU A 40 7.64 -5.46 8.53
CA LEU A 40 6.37 -4.82 8.18
C LEU A 40 6.54 -3.31 7.89
N VAL A 41 7.38 -2.61 8.65
CA VAL A 41 7.70 -1.19 8.41
C VAL A 41 8.39 -1.00 7.05
N PHE A 42 9.28 -1.92 6.64
CA PHE A 42 9.92 -1.82 5.32
C PHE A 42 8.93 -2.08 4.17
N VAL A 43 7.97 -2.98 4.34
CA VAL A 43 6.86 -3.15 3.39
C VAL A 43 6.06 -1.85 3.29
N GLY A 44 5.70 -1.27 4.44
CA GLY A 44 4.97 -0.01 4.52
C GLY A 44 5.67 1.17 3.86
N ALA A 45 7.01 1.24 3.98
CA ALA A 45 7.82 2.22 3.29
C ALA A 45 7.78 2.04 1.76
N GLY A 46 7.78 0.78 1.29
CA GLY A 46 7.56 0.43 -0.12
C GLY A 46 6.22 0.94 -0.63
N LEU A 47 5.12 0.59 0.05
CA LEU A 47 3.76 1.02 -0.31
C LEU A 47 3.63 2.55 -0.33
N THR A 48 4.19 3.23 0.67
CA THR A 48 4.16 4.71 0.74
C THR A 48 4.87 5.34 -0.47
N SER A 49 6.00 4.76 -0.90
CA SER A 49 6.73 5.24 -2.09
C SER A 49 5.91 5.08 -3.36
N VAL A 50 5.26 3.93 -3.53
CA VAL A 50 4.38 3.63 -4.68
C VAL A 50 3.18 4.59 -4.68
N ALA A 51 2.45 4.70 -3.56
CA ALA A 51 1.27 5.56 -3.46
C ALA A 51 1.59 7.04 -3.79
N ARG A 52 2.74 7.56 -3.33
CA ARG A 52 3.18 8.93 -3.68
C ARG A 52 3.51 9.08 -5.16
N THR A 53 4.13 8.08 -5.76
CA THR A 53 4.49 8.11 -7.18
C THR A 53 3.24 8.06 -8.05
N GLU A 54 2.30 7.17 -7.74
CA GLU A 54 1.05 7.04 -8.47
C GLU A 54 0.11 8.24 -8.25
N GLY A 55 -0.02 8.71 -7.01
CA GLY A 55 -0.88 9.85 -6.68
C GLY A 55 -0.52 11.15 -7.41
N ARG A 56 0.75 11.32 -7.84
CA ARG A 56 1.17 12.48 -8.64
C ARG A 56 0.57 12.52 -10.04
N ARG A 57 0.14 11.38 -10.58
CA ARG A 57 -0.48 11.26 -11.91
C ARG A 57 -1.99 11.52 -11.87
N LEU A 58 -2.59 11.60 -10.69
CA LEU A 58 -4.03 11.85 -10.55
C LEU A 58 -4.41 13.30 -10.89
N PRO A 59 -5.60 13.51 -11.49
CA PRO A 59 -6.28 14.80 -11.53
C PRO A 59 -6.31 15.51 -10.16
N PRO A 60 -6.31 16.87 -10.11
CA PRO A 60 -6.21 17.63 -8.86
C PRO A 60 -7.20 17.21 -7.76
N ALA A 61 -8.47 17.02 -8.11
CA ALA A 61 -9.50 16.63 -7.14
C ALA A 61 -9.24 15.23 -6.55
N GLN A 62 -8.91 14.25 -7.40
CA GLN A 62 -8.62 12.88 -6.97
C GLN A 62 -7.33 12.81 -6.14
N ARG A 63 -6.30 13.57 -6.52
CA ARG A 63 -5.05 13.69 -5.76
C ARG A 63 -5.27 14.26 -4.36
N ALA A 64 -6.14 15.26 -4.22
CA ALA A 64 -6.50 15.82 -2.92
C ALA A 64 -7.19 14.76 -2.04
N GLN A 65 -8.14 14.00 -2.59
CA GLN A 65 -8.81 12.91 -1.89
C GLN A 65 -7.82 11.80 -1.47
N ALA A 66 -6.92 11.39 -2.36
CA ALA A 66 -5.86 10.42 -2.06
C ALA A 66 -4.96 10.90 -0.92
N SER A 67 -4.61 12.19 -0.91
CA SER A 67 -3.80 12.80 0.16
C SER A 67 -4.52 12.73 1.52
N THR A 68 -5.83 12.99 1.55
CA THR A 68 -6.63 12.83 2.78
C THR A 68 -6.68 11.38 3.26
N ARG A 69 -6.85 10.40 2.36
CA ARG A 69 -6.84 8.98 2.74
C ARG A 69 -5.47 8.54 3.25
N GLN A 70 -4.38 9.02 2.65
CA GLN A 70 -3.02 8.77 3.13
C GLN A 70 -2.77 9.31 4.54
N LEU A 71 -3.34 10.48 4.91
CA LEU A 71 -3.27 10.99 6.29
C LEU A 71 -3.97 10.06 7.28
N ARG A 72 -5.15 9.53 6.92
CA ARG A 72 -5.89 8.57 7.75
C ARG A 72 -5.14 7.24 7.90
N LEU A 73 -4.54 6.75 6.81
CA LEU A 73 -3.66 5.58 6.85
C LEU A 73 -2.44 5.82 7.75
N GLY A 74 -1.85 7.02 7.73
CA GLY A 74 -0.77 7.40 8.63
C GLY A 74 -1.18 7.33 10.10
N ALA A 75 -2.34 7.88 10.45
CA ALA A 75 -2.88 7.79 11.81
C ALA A 75 -3.16 6.33 12.24
N LEU A 76 -3.70 5.51 11.34
CA LEU A 76 -3.94 4.09 11.61
C LEU A 76 -2.64 3.32 11.87
N ARG A 77 -1.59 3.58 11.07
CA ARG A 77 -0.25 3.03 11.31
C ARG A 77 0.26 3.39 12.70
N ASP A 78 0.19 4.67 13.04
CA ASP A 78 0.75 5.18 14.29
C ASP A 78 0.00 4.64 15.50
N ALA A 79 -1.30 4.39 15.39
CA ALA A 79 -2.10 3.71 16.42
C ALA A 79 -1.73 2.24 16.63
N ASN A 80 -1.17 1.56 15.62
CA ASN A 80 -0.83 0.13 15.65
C ASN A 80 0.68 -0.12 15.62
N ARG A 81 1.53 0.91 15.81
CA ARG A 81 2.99 0.84 15.62
C ARG A 81 3.72 -0.30 16.34
N ASP A 82 3.17 -0.76 17.45
CA ASP A 82 3.74 -1.81 18.31
C ASP A 82 2.90 -3.10 18.27
N ASP A 83 1.89 -3.19 17.39
CA ASP A 83 1.01 -4.34 17.18
C ASP A 83 1.23 -4.96 15.78
N VAL A 84 1.71 -6.20 15.74
CA VAL A 84 1.97 -6.94 14.51
C VAL A 84 0.70 -7.14 13.68
N GLU A 85 -0.40 -7.55 14.30
CA GLU A 85 -1.64 -7.82 13.55
C GLU A 85 -2.27 -6.51 13.08
N GLY A 86 -2.25 -5.48 13.93
CA GLY A 86 -2.66 -4.14 13.57
C GLY A 86 -1.87 -3.57 12.38
N LEU A 87 -0.55 -3.80 12.32
CA LEU A 87 0.28 -3.42 11.18
C LEU A 87 -0.02 -4.22 9.92
N ARG A 88 -0.32 -5.52 10.01
CA ARG A 88 -0.75 -6.31 8.85
C ARG A 88 -2.07 -5.80 8.28
N GLY A 89 -3.05 -5.52 9.14
CA GLY A 89 -4.31 -4.88 8.72
C GLY A 89 -4.08 -3.52 8.07
N TRP A 90 -3.17 -2.71 8.62
CA TRP A 90 -2.77 -1.43 8.02
C TRP A 90 -2.12 -1.60 6.63
N LEU A 91 -1.22 -2.57 6.45
CA LEU A 91 -0.55 -2.83 5.18
C LEU A 91 -1.53 -3.24 4.08
N LEU A 92 -2.52 -4.08 4.42
CA LEU A 92 -3.58 -4.47 3.50
C LEU A 92 -4.34 -3.22 3.00
N ARG A 93 -4.79 -2.37 3.92
CA ARG A 93 -5.48 -1.10 3.61
C ARG A 93 -4.61 -0.13 2.80
N ALA A 94 -3.31 -0.10 3.07
CA ALA A 94 -2.37 0.75 2.33
C ALA A 94 -2.15 0.25 0.89
N ALA A 95 -2.17 -1.07 0.66
CA ALA A 95 -2.08 -1.66 -0.67
C ALA A 95 -3.41 -1.50 -1.45
N GLU A 96 -4.56 -1.67 -0.80
CA GLU A 96 -5.88 -1.37 -1.38
C GLU A 96 -5.96 0.07 -1.91
N GLU A 97 -5.40 1.04 -1.18
CA GLU A 97 -5.34 2.44 -1.64
C GLU A 97 -4.54 2.60 -2.94
N ILE A 98 -3.48 1.81 -3.14
CA ILE A 98 -2.71 1.84 -4.39
C ILE A 98 -3.55 1.27 -5.55
N VAL A 99 -4.28 0.18 -5.32
CA VAL A 99 -5.20 -0.41 -6.30
C VAL A 99 -6.28 0.62 -6.68
N LEU A 100 -6.84 1.33 -5.69
CA LEU A 100 -7.79 2.41 -5.92
C LEU A 100 -7.18 3.57 -6.73
N ILE A 101 -5.97 4.02 -6.40
CA ILE A 101 -5.30 5.08 -7.18
C ILE A 101 -5.12 4.66 -8.63
N ARG A 102 -4.69 3.42 -8.89
CA ARG A 102 -4.50 2.89 -10.24
C ARG A 102 -5.82 2.80 -11.01
N SER A 103 -6.92 2.40 -10.37
CA SER A 103 -8.23 2.38 -11.03
C SER A 103 -8.73 3.79 -11.37
N GLN A 104 -8.45 4.78 -10.51
CA GLN A 104 -8.76 6.19 -10.77
C GLN A 104 -7.97 6.76 -11.95
N GLN A 105 -6.68 6.43 -12.05
CA GLN A 105 -5.84 6.79 -13.22
C GLN A 105 -6.40 6.17 -14.50
N ALA A 106 -6.67 4.86 -14.49
CA ALA A 106 -7.22 4.16 -15.66
C ALA A 106 -8.57 4.73 -16.11
N ALA A 107 -9.41 5.16 -15.16
CA ALA A 107 -10.65 5.85 -15.47
C ALA A 107 -10.39 7.23 -16.10
N ALA A 108 -9.47 8.03 -15.54
CA ALA A 108 -9.13 9.34 -16.07
C ALA A 108 -8.55 9.26 -17.49
N ASP A 109 -7.69 8.28 -17.77
CA ASP A 109 -7.07 8.07 -19.09
C ASP A 109 -8.12 7.76 -20.16
N ARG A 110 -9.19 7.04 -19.82
CA ARG A 110 -10.31 6.73 -20.73
C ARG A 110 -11.14 7.95 -21.12
N PHE A 111 -11.20 8.98 -20.27
CA PHE A 111 -11.93 10.22 -20.57
C PHE A 111 -11.06 11.28 -21.24
N ALA A 112 -9.73 11.08 -21.24
CA ALA A 112 -8.77 11.98 -21.89
C ALA A 112 -8.45 11.58 -23.34
N GLY A 113 -8.75 10.34 -23.74
CA GLY A 113 -8.68 9.84 -25.12
C GLY A 113 -10.00 9.93 -25.85
#